data_AF-F4AVM7-F1
#
_entry.id   AF-F4AVM7-F1
#
_cell.length_a   1.000
_cell.length_b   1.000
_cell.length_c   1.000
_cell.angle_alpha   90.00
_cell.angle_beta   90.00
_cell.angle_gamma   90.00
#
_symmetry.space_group_name_H-M   'P 1'
#
loop_
_entity.id
_entity.type
_entity.pdbx_description
1 polymer ?
#
loop_
_entity_poly.entity_id
_entity_poly.type
_entity_poly.pdbx_seq_one_letter_code
_entity_poly.pdbx_strand_id
1 'polypeptide(L)'
;MDVNQQEFRILSTLPAQELQSHVDRYILFMKTTYNVRYVGFAVVGLFAIYNIFIAGKRVTYSEKHIIEMTMLTLGVLIIAILIWFLVSILKKNATLKKGLRATAEQHLLDKKSFLKEFNTLVIAQHDGKGVYKI
;
A
#
# COMPACT_ATOMS: atom_id res chain seq x y z
N MET A 1 -21.11 10.76 -8.55
CA MET A 1 -21.96 9.95 -7.67
C MET A 1 -22.14 10.73 -6.39
N ASP A 2 -23.35 11.28 -6.19
CA ASP A 2 -23.73 11.99 -4.97
C ASP A 2 -23.68 11.03 -3.78
N VAL A 3 -22.60 11.13 -3.00
CA VAL A 3 -22.56 10.47 -1.70
C VAL A 3 -23.42 11.32 -0.78
N ASN A 4 -24.64 10.85 -0.49
CA ASN A 4 -25.62 11.51 0.36
C ASN A 4 -24.96 12.10 1.61
N GLN A 5 -24.88 13.44 1.68
CA GLN A 5 -24.28 14.18 2.80
C GLN A 5 -24.98 13.92 4.15
N GLN A 6 -26.14 13.25 4.15
CA GLN A 6 -26.88 12.86 5.35
C GLN A 6 -26.28 11.67 6.14
N GLU A 7 -25.37 10.88 5.56
CA GLU A 7 -24.81 9.70 6.24
C GLU A 7 -23.54 9.97 7.06
N PHE A 8 -22.98 11.18 7.03
CA PHE A 8 -21.71 11.50 7.69
C PHE A 8 -21.84 12.64 8.71
N ARG A 9 -22.57 12.39 9.81
CA ARG A 9 -22.81 13.41 10.85
C ARG A 9 -21.53 13.82 11.58
N ILE A 10 -20.54 12.95 11.64
CA ILE A 10 -19.29 13.16 12.39
C ILE A 10 -18.21 13.74 11.47
N LEU A 11 -18.17 13.35 10.19
CA LEU A 11 -17.24 13.98 9.25
C LEU A 11 -17.65 15.41 8.88
N SER A 12 -18.94 15.74 8.90
CA SER A 12 -19.42 17.11 8.65
C SER A 12 -19.05 18.11 9.75
N THR A 13 -18.74 17.65 10.96
CA THR A 13 -18.27 18.51 12.06
C THR A 13 -16.79 18.90 11.95
N LEU A 14 -16.05 18.28 11.03
CA LEU A 14 -14.63 18.55 10.83
C LEU A 14 -14.39 19.63 9.78
N PRO A 15 -13.30 20.43 9.91
CA PRO A 15 -12.89 21.34 8.86
C PRO A 15 -12.57 20.54 7.59
N ALA A 16 -13.10 20.99 6.45
CA ALA A 16 -12.91 20.31 5.16
C ALA A 16 -11.42 20.07 4.82
N GLN A 17 -10.53 21.00 5.21
CA GLN A 17 -9.08 20.88 5.01
C GLN A 17 -8.45 19.73 5.80
N GLU A 18 -8.89 19.48 7.04
CA GLU A 18 -8.37 18.37 7.85
C GLU A 18 -8.83 17.03 7.28
N LEU A 19 -10.10 16.94 6.90
CA LEU A 19 -10.67 15.73 6.28
C LEU A 19 -9.95 15.42 4.97
N GLN A 20 -9.76 16.41 4.10
CA GLN A 20 -9.03 16.26 2.85
C GLN A 20 -7.60 15.76 3.09
N SER A 21 -6.91 16.26 4.12
CA SER A 21 -5.55 15.82 4.44
C SER A 21 -5.46 14.33 4.81
N HIS A 22 -6.50 13.78 5.46
CA HIS A 22 -6.57 12.35 5.78
C HIS A 22 -6.93 11.51 4.55
N VAL A 23 -7.80 12.03 3.69
CA VAL A 23 -8.13 11.40 2.39
C VAL A 23 -6.90 11.35 1.48
N ASP A 24 -6.13 12.43 1.37
CA ASP A 24 -4.89 12.46 0.58
C ASP A 24 -3.86 11.44 1.08
N ARG A 25 -3.72 11.31 2.41
CA ARG A 25 -2.88 10.28 3.04
C ARG A 25 -3.38 8.87 2.72
N TYR A 26 -4.69 8.66 2.68
CA TYR A 26 -5.29 7.40 2.27
C TYR A 26 -5.01 7.07 0.80
N ILE A 27 -5.22 8.02 -0.10
CA ILE A 27 -4.94 7.86 -1.53
C ILE A 27 -3.45 7.52 -1.74
N LEU A 28 -2.55 8.21 -1.04
CA LEU A 28 -1.11 7.93 -1.13
C LEU A 28 -0.78 6.52 -0.63
N PHE A 29 -1.41 6.05 0.44
CA PHE A 29 -1.28 4.69 0.94
C PHE A 29 -1.79 3.65 -0.09
N MET A 30 -2.97 3.88 -0.66
CA MET A 30 -3.57 3.00 -1.67
C MET A 30 -2.68 2.92 -2.92
N LYS A 31 -2.25 4.06 -3.46
CA LYS A 31 -1.34 4.12 -4.62
C LYS A 31 -0.03 3.38 -4.36
N THR A 32 0.55 3.55 -3.17
CA THR A 32 1.77 2.82 -2.77
C THR A 32 1.52 1.30 -2.73
N THR A 33 0.38 0.88 -2.18
CA THR A 33 0.00 -0.53 -2.05
C THR A 33 -0.25 -1.18 -3.41
N TYR A 34 -0.95 -0.50 -4.32
CA TYR A 34 -1.15 -0.97 -5.69
C TYR A 34 0.17 -1.12 -6.44
N ASN A 35 1.07 -0.14 -6.33
CA ASN A 35 2.39 -0.21 -6.96
C ASN A 35 3.19 -1.43 -6.49
N VAL A 36 3.13 -1.77 -5.20
CA VAL A 36 3.81 -2.97 -4.66
C VAL A 36 3.27 -4.26 -5.27
N ARG A 37 1.97 -4.34 -5.55
CA ARG A 37 1.39 -5.49 -6.24
C ARG A 37 1.99 -5.67 -7.63
N TYR A 38 2.16 -4.59 -8.40
CA TYR A 38 2.82 -4.63 -9.70
C TYR A 38 4.31 -5.00 -9.61
N VAL A 39 5.02 -4.50 -8.59
CA VAL A 39 6.41 -4.89 -8.31
C VAL A 39 6.50 -6.40 -8.01
N GLY A 40 5.57 -6.93 -7.21
CA GLY A 40 5.49 -8.37 -6.93
C GLY A 40 5.29 -9.21 -8.19
N PHE A 41 4.37 -8.78 -9.08
CA PHE A 41 4.16 -9.45 -10.37
C PHE A 41 5.40 -9.37 -11.28
N ALA A 42 6.09 -8.23 -11.31
CA ALA A 42 7.32 -8.07 -12.09
C ALA A 42 8.44 -9.01 -11.62
N VAL A 43 8.60 -9.17 -10.29
CA VAL A 43 9.57 -10.11 -9.70
C VAL A 43 9.24 -11.55 -10.10
N VAL A 44 7.99 -11.98 -9.96
CA VAL A 44 7.56 -13.33 -10.35
C VAL A 44 7.77 -13.55 -11.85
N GLY A 45 7.47 -12.55 -12.67
CA GLY A 45 7.70 -12.59 -14.12
C GLY A 45 9.18 -12.79 -14.48
N LEU A 46 10.09 -12.06 -13.83
CA LEU A 46 11.54 -12.22 -14.05
C LEU A 46 12.01 -13.64 -13.70
N PHE A 47 11.56 -14.19 -12.58
CA PHE A 47 11.87 -15.57 -12.21
C PHE A 47 11.29 -16.59 -13.20
N ALA A 48 10.08 -16.37 -13.71
CA ALA A 48 9.47 -17.24 -14.70
C ALA A 48 10.27 -17.24 -16.02
N ILE A 49 10.70 -16.06 -16.48
CA ILE A 49 11.54 -15.92 -17.68
C ILE A 49 12.86 -16.67 -17.49
N TYR A 50 13.53 -16.51 -16.34
CA TYR A 50 14.76 -17.26 -16.05
C TYR A 50 14.54 -18.77 -16.12
N ASN A 51 13.46 -19.27 -15.48
CA ASN A 51 13.14 -20.70 -15.47
C ASN A 51 12.82 -21.25 -16.87
N ILE A 52 12.18 -20.48 -17.75
CA ILE A 52 11.81 -20.95 -19.09
C ILE A 52 13.02 -20.93 -20.04
N PHE A 53 13.84 -19.87 -20.00
CA PHE A 53 14.85 -19.62 -21.05
C PHE A 53 16.26 -20.09 -20.68
N ILE A 54 16.57 -20.17 -19.39
CA ILE A 54 17.93 -20.43 -18.90
C ILE A 54 18.01 -21.79 -18.19
N ALA A 55 16.99 -22.17 -17.42
CA ALA A 55 17.00 -23.46 -16.74
C ALA A 55 16.93 -24.62 -17.77
N GLY A 56 17.91 -25.53 -17.70
CA GLY A 56 17.98 -26.71 -18.57
C GLY A 56 18.87 -26.58 -19.80
N LYS A 57 19.39 -25.38 -20.12
CA LYS A 57 20.42 -25.25 -21.17
C LYS A 57 21.78 -25.73 -20.67
N ARG A 58 22.53 -26.43 -21.52
CA ARG A 58 23.92 -26.80 -21.25
C ARG A 58 24.79 -25.56 -21.44
N VAL A 59 25.22 -24.97 -20.34
CA VAL A 59 26.12 -23.80 -20.27
C VAL A 59 27.50 -24.26 -19.79
N THR A 60 28.57 -23.62 -20.24
CA THR A 60 29.91 -23.92 -19.73
C THR A 60 30.05 -23.55 -18.25
N TYR A 61 31.05 -24.12 -17.56
CA TYR A 61 31.28 -23.87 -16.13
C TYR A 61 31.48 -22.39 -15.79
N SER A 62 32.18 -21.64 -16.66
CA SER A 62 32.39 -20.20 -16.49
C SER A 62 31.08 -19.42 -16.61
N GLU A 63 30.27 -19.74 -17.62
CA GLU A 63 28.95 -19.12 -17.82
C GLU A 63 28.00 -19.44 -16.65
N LYS A 64 28.00 -20.68 -16.16
CA LYS A 64 27.19 -21.08 -15.01
C LYS A 64 27.52 -20.27 -13.76
N HIS A 65 28.81 -20.08 -13.46
CA HIS A 65 29.23 -19.30 -12.29
C HIS A 65 28.83 -17.82 -12.40
N ILE A 66 28.97 -17.22 -13.58
CA ILE A 66 28.54 -15.84 -13.84
C ILE A 66 27.02 -15.70 -13.67
N ILE A 67 26.24 -16.66 -14.19
CA ILE A 67 24.78 -16.68 -14.04
C ILE A 67 24.37 -16.79 -12.57
N GLU A 68 24.99 -17.70 -11.80
CA GLU A 68 24.71 -17.89 -10.38
C GLU A 68 25.00 -16.61 -9.57
N MET A 69 26.17 -15.99 -9.79
CA MET A 69 26.54 -14.76 -9.10
C MET A 69 25.61 -13.61 -9.47
N THR A 70 25.24 -13.49 -10.75
CA THR A 70 24.32 -12.45 -11.23
C THR A 70 22.92 -12.62 -10.63
N MET A 71 22.42 -13.86 -10.57
CA MET A 71 21.12 -14.18 -9.95
C MET A 71 21.13 -13.94 -8.44
N LEU A 72 22.24 -14.22 -7.76
CA LEU A 72 22.40 -13.94 -6.34
C LEU A 72 22.38 -12.43 -6.07
N THR A 73 23.12 -11.64 -6.86
CA THR A 73 23.11 -10.17 -6.76
C THR A 73 21.72 -9.59 -7.05
N LEU A 74 21.05 -10.05 -8.11
CA LEU A 74 19.68 -9.65 -8.43
C LEU A 74 18.70 -10.02 -7.31
N GLY A 75 18.83 -11.22 -6.75
CA GLY A 75 18.01 -11.68 -5.64
C GLY A 75 18.12 -10.78 -4.40
N VAL A 76 19.35 -10.45 -4.01
CA VAL A 76 19.60 -9.53 -2.88
C VAL A 76 19.01 -8.14 -3.14
N LEU A 77 19.17 -7.61 -4.36
CA LEU A 77 18.65 -6.30 -4.74
C LEU A 77 17.11 -6.27 -4.72
N ILE A 78 16.47 -7.32 -5.24
CA ILE A 78 15.00 -7.48 -5.19
C ILE A 78 14.51 -7.54 -3.73
N ILE A 79 15.16 -8.33 -2.88
CA ILE A 79 14.79 -8.44 -1.45
C ILE A 79 14.90 -7.08 -0.76
N ALA A 80 15.97 -6.32 -1.01
CA ALA A 80 16.14 -4.99 -0.44
C ALA A 80 15.01 -4.02 -0.85
N ILE A 81 14.62 -4.04 -2.13
CA ILE A 81 13.50 -3.23 -2.64
C ILE A 81 12.18 -3.65 -1.97
N LEU A 82 11.91 -4.95 -1.84
CA LEU A 82 10.70 -5.44 -1.19
C LEU A 82 10.63 -5.02 0.29
N ILE A 83 11.73 -5.11 1.02
CA ILE A 83 11.82 -4.66 2.42
C ILE A 83 11.54 -3.15 2.51
N TRP A 84 12.16 -2.34 1.64
CA TRP A 84 11.94 -0.90 1.63
C TRP A 84 10.46 -0.54 1.38
N PHE A 85 9.82 -1.23 0.43
CA PHE A 85 8.39 -1.07 0.16
C PHE A 85 7.52 -1.48 1.35
N LEU A 86 7.82 -2.61 2.00
CA LEU A 86 7.10 -3.07 3.18
C LEU A 86 7.16 -2.02 4.30
N VAL A 87 8.35 -1.50 4.59
CA VAL A 87 8.55 -0.43 5.59
C VAL A 87 7.79 0.84 5.21
N SER A 88 7.80 1.21 3.93
CA SER A 88 7.09 2.40 3.41
C SER A 88 5.57 2.28 3.62
N ILE A 89 4.98 1.13 3.30
CA ILE A 89 3.56 0.86 3.52
C ILE A 89 3.21 0.93 5.00
N LEU A 90 4.00 0.28 5.85
CA LEU A 90 3.76 0.26 7.30
C LEU A 90 3.84 1.67 7.91
N LYS A 91 4.83 2.48 7.50
CA LYS A 91 4.94 3.88 7.93
C LYS A 91 3.73 4.71 7.52
N LYS A 92 3.30 4.60 6.25
CA LYS A 92 2.13 5.36 5.75
C LYS A 92 0.84 4.96 6.44
N ASN A 93 0.62 3.67 6.67
CA ASN A 93 -0.52 3.17 7.42
C ASN A 93 -0.50 3.67 8.88
N ALA A 94 0.66 3.61 9.55
CA ALA A 94 0.81 4.09 10.91
C ALA A 94 0.54 5.60 11.01
N THR A 95 1.03 6.40 10.08
CA THR A 95 0.77 7.85 10.03
C THR A 95 -0.72 8.15 9.81
N LEU A 96 -1.40 7.42 8.93
CA LEU A 96 -2.84 7.57 8.70
C LEU A 96 -3.64 7.22 9.96
N LYS A 97 -3.35 6.08 10.60
CA LYS A 97 -4.01 5.66 11.86
C LYS A 97 -3.75 6.64 13.00
N LYS A 98 -2.52 7.13 13.15
CA LYS A 98 -2.17 8.13 14.16
C LYS A 98 -2.87 9.46 13.89
N GLY A 99 -2.94 9.91 12.64
CA GLY A 99 -3.66 11.12 12.23
C GLY A 99 -5.15 11.04 12.56
N LEU A 100 -5.81 9.96 12.12
CA LEU A 100 -7.23 9.75 12.41
C LEU A 100 -7.52 9.65 13.92
N ARG A 101 -6.62 9.01 14.67
CA ARG A 101 -6.71 8.93 16.13
C ARG A 101 -6.56 10.31 16.79
N ALA A 102 -5.58 11.10 16.37
CA ALA A 102 -5.35 12.43 16.92
C ALA A 102 -6.53 13.37 16.64
N THR A 103 -7.07 13.34 15.42
CA THR A 103 -8.24 14.14 15.05
C THR A 103 -9.49 13.73 15.84
N ALA A 104 -9.73 12.43 16.05
CA ALA A 104 -10.84 11.98 16.89
C ALA A 104 -10.69 12.42 18.36
N GLU A 105 -9.46 12.40 18.90
CA GLU A 105 -9.17 12.84 20.27
C GLU A 105 -9.26 14.37 20.42
N GLN A 106 -8.79 15.14 19.44
CA GLN A 106 -8.86 16.60 19.42
C GLN A 106 -10.30 17.14 19.37
N HIS A 107 -11.16 16.47 18.60
CA HIS A 107 -12.56 16.89 18.42
C HIS A 107 -13.54 16.13 19.32
N LEU A 108 -13.04 15.35 20.30
CA LEU A 108 -13.85 14.55 21.23
C LEU A 108 -14.89 13.65 20.53
N LEU A 109 -14.55 13.14 19.34
CA LEU A 109 -15.46 12.36 18.51
C LEU A 109 -15.46 10.90 18.97
N ASP A 110 -16.61 10.23 18.87
CA ASP A 110 -16.66 8.78 19.05
C ASP A 110 -15.79 8.11 17.99
N LYS A 111 -14.64 7.61 18.43
CA LYS A 111 -13.58 7.07 17.59
C LYS A 111 -14.08 5.94 16.70
N LYS A 112 -15.00 5.12 17.20
CA LYS A 112 -15.55 3.98 16.45
C LYS A 112 -16.45 4.46 15.32
N SER A 113 -17.33 5.41 15.59
CA SER A 113 -18.25 5.97 14.60
C SER A 113 -17.52 6.85 13.57
N PHE A 114 -16.56 7.68 13.99
CA PHE A 114 -15.71 8.48 13.10
C PHE A 114 -14.92 7.60 12.12
N LEU A 115 -14.28 6.53 12.62
CA LEU A 115 -13.54 5.61 11.77
C LEU A 115 -14.45 4.86 10.80
N LYS A 116 -15.67 4.50 11.22
CA LYS A 116 -16.66 3.84 10.35
C LYS A 116 -17.12 4.76 9.22
N GLU A 117 -17.48 6.00 9.55
CA GLU A 117 -17.84 7.01 8.56
C GLU A 117 -16.69 7.29 7.59
N PHE A 118 -15.47 7.48 8.11
CA PHE A 118 -14.29 7.68 7.27
C PHE A 118 -14.06 6.49 6.33
N ASN A 119 -14.23 5.26 6.82
CA ASN A 119 -14.09 4.06 6.00
C ASN A 119 -15.12 4.03 4.88
N THR A 120 -16.38 4.30 5.19
CA THR A 120 -17.46 4.34 4.19
C THR A 120 -17.19 5.42 3.13
N LEU A 121 -16.72 6.60 3.53
CA LEU A 121 -16.37 7.68 2.61
C LEU A 121 -15.25 7.28 1.65
N VAL A 122 -14.14 6.74 2.17
CA VAL A 122 -13.00 6.37 1.31
C VAL A 122 -13.27 5.14 0.44
N ILE A 123 -14.11 4.20 0.90
CA ILE A 123 -14.58 3.07 0.08
C ILE A 123 -15.47 3.58 -1.06
N ALA A 124 -16.45 4.44 -0.75
CA ALA A 124 -17.37 4.98 -1.75
C ALA A 124 -16.68 5.86 -2.80
N GLN A 125 -15.65 6.63 -2.42
CA GLN A 125 -14.97 7.56 -3.33
C GLN A 125 -13.78 6.94 -4.08
N HIS A 126 -13.13 5.92 -3.51
CA HIS A 126 -11.85 5.41 -4.05
C HIS A 126 -11.80 3.89 -4.23
N ASP A 127 -12.93 3.19 -4.07
CA ASP A 127 -13.09 1.74 -4.32
C ASP A 127 -12.04 0.87 -3.58
N GLY A 128 -11.56 1.37 -2.44
CA GLY A 128 -10.49 0.75 -1.66
C GLY A 128 -11.00 -0.25 -0.62
N LYS A 129 -10.09 -0.96 0.06
CA LYS A 129 -10.43 -1.93 1.14
C LYS A 129 -10.72 -1.29 2.50
N GLY A 130 -10.79 0.04 2.56
CA GLY A 130 -10.82 0.77 3.81
C GLY A 130 -9.48 0.76 4.58
N VAL A 131 -9.35 1.58 5.62
CA VAL A 131 -8.15 1.66 6.49
C VAL A 131 -8.21 0.67 7.64
N TYR A 132 -9.43 0.34 8.08
CA TYR A 132 -9.70 -0.55 9.19
C TYR A 132 -10.56 -1.71 8.71
N LYS A 133 -10.17 -2.94 9.05
CA LYS A 133 -11.12 -4.05 9.14
C LYS A 133 -11.98 -3.76 10.37
N ILE A 134 -13.21 -3.32 10.13
CA ILE A 134 -14.24 -3.17 11.16
C ILE A 134 -14.79 -4.57 11.46
#